data_AF-A0A8T5BD98-F1
#
_entry.id   AF-A0A8T5BD98-F1
#
_cell.length_a   1.000
_cell.length_b   1.000
_cell.length_c   1.000
_cell.angle_alpha   90.00
_cell.angle_beta   90.00
_cell.angle_gamma   90.00
#
_symmetry.space_group_name_H-M   'P 1'
#
loop_
_entity.id
_entity.type
_entity.pdbx_description
1 polymer ?
#
loop_
_entity_poly.entity_id
_entity_poly.type
_entity_poly.pdbx_seq_one_letter_code
_entity_poly.pdbx_strand_id
1 'polypeptide(L)'
;MDHRFKRFIVGLALESSLVNRCPIQGLQELYLEPVSERVRELHDRLIISERHREREVAIWLEPALDMGPLRYDPTRIVGEMREMEFLLYLLIRRAGEAQRDVNYWMDYISNAAQSLSDGFWIDAKIFLSRALQVSRRNTIEGLKMDPSLGYEVDILQKATLSYFREVLTYPIVLEAPEERLDTLLEIQGIMLDLMRIHYGEGEGGSASYLRAIHILSALIRRLLNPRFTLEDAKADLKLALEYLEANLHEARGEEDRDRIREQRSRIEKLLESLT
;
A
#
# COMPACT_ATOMS: atom_id res chain seq x y z
N MET A 1 -11.59 16.40 9.87
CA MET A 1 -11.38 15.61 8.64
C MET A 1 -12.73 15.08 8.14
N ASP A 2 -13.06 15.35 6.87
CA ASP A 2 -14.28 14.89 6.19
C ASP A 2 -14.43 13.36 6.27
N HIS A 3 -15.64 12.89 6.56
CA HIS A 3 -16.01 11.47 6.57
C HIS A 3 -15.74 10.78 5.23
N ARG A 4 -16.01 11.46 4.11
CA ARG A 4 -15.72 10.95 2.75
C ARG A 4 -14.24 10.72 2.53
N PHE A 5 -13.41 11.66 2.98
CA PHE A 5 -11.97 11.54 2.87
C PHE A 5 -11.41 10.38 3.72
N LYS A 6 -11.91 10.21 4.96
CA LYS A 6 -11.55 9.03 5.77
C LYS A 6 -11.94 7.73 5.09
N ARG A 7 -13.16 7.66 4.54
CA ARG A 7 -13.62 6.48 3.78
C ARG A 7 -12.69 6.17 2.62
N PHE A 8 -12.25 7.19 1.89
CA PHE A 8 -11.31 7.06 0.79
C PHE A 8 -9.98 6.47 1.25
N ILE A 9 -9.42 6.96 2.37
CA ILE A 9 -8.18 6.43 2.97
C ILE A 9 -8.35 4.96 3.39
N VAL A 10 -9.44 4.62 4.07
CA VAL A 10 -9.74 3.23 4.45
C VAL A 10 -9.86 2.33 3.21
N GLY A 11 -10.38 2.85 2.10
CA GLY A 11 -10.43 2.15 0.83
C GLY A 11 -9.04 1.85 0.25
N LEU A 12 -8.07 2.75 0.38
CA LEU A 12 -6.67 2.50 -0.03
C LEU A 12 -6.02 1.41 0.83
N ALA A 13 -6.29 1.42 2.14
CA ALA A 13 -5.84 0.37 3.05
C ALA A 13 -6.47 -0.99 2.71
N LEU A 14 -7.74 -1.01 2.29
CA LEU A 14 -8.44 -2.22 1.84
C LEU A 14 -7.89 -2.74 0.51
N GLU A 15 -7.55 -1.86 -0.44
CA GLU A 15 -6.84 -2.22 -1.67
C GLU A 15 -5.53 -2.96 -1.34
N SER A 16 -4.71 -2.41 -0.43
CA SER A 16 -3.47 -3.06 0.03
C SER A 16 -3.74 -4.43 0.67
N SER A 17 -4.78 -4.55 1.51
CA SER A 17 -5.17 -5.82 2.13
C SER A 17 -5.53 -6.89 1.09
N LEU A 18 -6.28 -6.52 0.04
CA LEU A 18 -6.70 -7.43 -1.04
C LEU A 18 -5.51 -7.88 -1.91
N VAL A 19 -4.68 -6.93 -2.38
CA VAL A 19 -3.49 -7.23 -3.20
C VAL A 19 -2.54 -8.16 -2.45
N ASN A 20 -2.32 -7.90 -1.16
CA ASN A 20 -1.42 -8.69 -0.33
C ASN A 20 -2.03 -10.00 0.19
N ARG A 21 -3.29 -10.31 -0.14
CA ARG A 21 -4.07 -11.44 0.39
C ARG A 21 -3.94 -11.53 1.91
N CYS A 22 -4.08 -10.39 2.57
CA CYS A 22 -3.88 -10.23 4.00
C CYS A 22 -5.18 -9.69 4.61
N PRO A 23 -6.20 -10.55 4.79
CA PRO A 23 -7.50 -10.10 5.28
C PRO A 23 -7.37 -9.52 6.69
N ILE A 24 -7.83 -8.28 6.85
CA ILE A 24 -7.82 -7.58 8.14
C ILE A 24 -9.24 -7.52 8.69
N GLN A 25 -9.43 -8.13 9.86
CA GLN A 25 -10.73 -8.11 10.55
C GLN A 25 -11.16 -6.67 10.86
N GLY A 26 -12.41 -6.34 10.50
CA GLY A 26 -13.02 -5.03 10.73
C GLY A 26 -12.68 -3.95 9.70
N LEU A 27 -11.73 -4.18 8.77
CA LEU A 27 -11.36 -3.18 7.77
C LEU A 27 -12.49 -2.91 6.76
N GLN A 28 -13.24 -3.94 6.37
CA GLN A 28 -14.42 -3.81 5.50
C GLN A 28 -15.53 -2.98 6.15
N GLU A 29 -15.82 -3.24 7.43
CA GLU A 29 -16.82 -2.48 8.19
C GLU A 29 -16.40 -1.01 8.33
N LEU A 30 -15.12 -0.76 8.58
CA LEU A 30 -14.55 0.59 8.61
C LEU A 30 -14.66 1.33 7.27
N TYR A 31 -14.62 0.61 6.15
CA TYR A 31 -14.83 1.23 4.84
C TYR A 31 -16.29 1.67 4.64
N LEU A 32 -17.25 0.97 5.25
CA LEU A 32 -18.66 1.37 5.23
C LEU A 32 -18.92 2.52 6.22
N GLU A 33 -18.29 2.46 7.39
CA GLU A 33 -18.45 3.42 8.48
C GLU A 33 -17.08 3.79 9.11
N PRO A 34 -16.38 4.80 8.57
CA PRO A 34 -15.04 5.19 9.04
C PRO A 34 -15.07 5.98 10.35
N VAL A 35 -15.24 5.27 11.46
CA VAL A 35 -15.15 5.81 12.83
C VAL A 35 -13.70 6.05 13.22
N SER A 36 -13.34 7.28 13.58
CA SER A 36 -11.94 7.67 13.89
C SER A 36 -11.28 6.85 14.99
N GLU A 37 -12.01 6.51 16.06
CA GLU A 37 -11.49 5.69 17.16
C GLU A 37 -11.14 4.29 16.66
N ARG A 38 -12.05 3.65 15.91
CA ARG A 38 -11.83 2.33 15.31
C ARG A 38 -10.67 2.34 14.30
N VAL A 39 -10.50 3.41 13.53
CA VAL A 39 -9.34 3.56 12.62
C VAL A 39 -8.04 3.63 13.41
N ARG A 40 -8.00 4.39 14.51
CA ARG A 40 -6.82 4.50 15.39
C ARG A 40 -6.48 3.17 16.05
N GLU A 41 -7.47 2.52 16.65
CA GLU A 41 -7.31 1.18 17.26
C GLU A 41 -6.77 0.17 16.25
N LEU A 42 -7.31 0.16 15.03
CA LEU A 42 -6.87 -0.74 13.98
C LEU A 42 -5.43 -0.45 13.55
N HIS A 43 -5.10 0.83 13.32
CA HIS A 43 -3.75 1.27 12.99
C HIS A 43 -2.74 0.84 14.06
N ASP A 44 -2.99 1.18 15.32
CA ASP A 44 -2.04 0.97 16.42
C ASP A 44 -1.77 -0.53 16.65
N ARG A 45 -2.79 -1.37 16.47
CA ARG A 45 -2.65 -2.84 16.49
C ARG A 45 -1.79 -3.35 15.33
N LEU A 46 -2.03 -2.87 14.12
CA LEU A 46 -1.40 -3.39 12.91
C LEU A 46 0.04 -2.89 12.73
N ILE A 47 0.35 -1.66 13.12
CA ILE A 47 1.67 -1.06 12.89
C ILE A 47 2.79 -1.73 13.68
N ILE A 48 2.45 -2.34 14.82
CA ILE A 48 3.37 -3.11 15.66
C ILE A 48 3.43 -4.61 15.30
N SER A 49 2.61 -5.06 14.34
CA SER A 49 2.61 -6.45 13.89
C SER A 49 4.01 -6.89 13.42
N GLU A 50 4.33 -8.17 13.57
CA GLU A 50 5.56 -8.77 13.02
C GLU A 50 5.50 -8.91 11.49
N ARG A 51 4.29 -8.92 10.92
CA ARG A 51 4.06 -9.10 9.48
C ARG A 51 4.04 -7.77 8.74
N HIS A 52 4.93 -7.61 7.77
CA HIS A 52 4.99 -6.41 6.92
C HIS A 52 3.65 -6.09 6.26
N ARG A 53 2.92 -7.11 5.76
CA ARG A 53 1.63 -6.91 5.07
C ARG A 53 0.58 -6.26 5.98
N GLU A 54 0.58 -6.59 7.27
CA GLU A 54 -0.31 -5.96 8.26
C GLU A 54 0.14 -4.52 8.54
N ARG A 55 1.46 -4.29 8.70
CA ARG A 55 2.02 -2.94 8.85
C ARG A 55 1.77 -2.04 7.65
N GLU A 56 1.79 -2.59 6.43
CA GLU A 56 1.49 -1.86 5.19
C GLU A 56 0.05 -1.33 5.21
N VAL A 57 -0.92 -2.15 5.63
CA VAL A 57 -2.30 -1.69 5.82
C VAL A 57 -2.37 -0.56 6.85
N ALA A 58 -1.62 -0.66 7.95
CA ALA A 58 -1.55 0.43 8.94
C ALA A 58 -0.97 1.72 8.35
N ILE A 59 0.13 1.64 7.59
CA ILE A 59 0.73 2.79 6.92
C ILE A 59 -0.28 3.49 6.00
N TRP A 60 -1.11 2.73 5.28
CA TRP A 60 -2.18 3.29 4.46
C TRP A 60 -3.34 3.91 5.25
N LEU A 61 -3.57 3.51 6.51
CA LEU A 61 -4.57 4.10 7.40
C LEU A 61 -4.10 5.41 8.04
N GLU A 62 -2.78 5.61 8.15
CA GLU A 62 -2.17 6.74 8.86
C GLU A 62 -2.68 8.13 8.42
N PRO A 63 -2.92 8.41 7.12
CA PRO A 63 -3.47 9.69 6.69
C PRO A 63 -4.81 10.05 7.33
N ALA A 64 -5.56 9.08 7.87
CA ALA A 64 -6.84 9.32 8.54
C ALA A 64 -6.70 9.74 10.02
N LEU A 65 -5.48 9.70 10.58
CA LEU A 65 -5.22 9.88 12.02
C LEU A 65 -4.72 11.26 12.43
N ASP A 66 -4.44 12.15 11.47
CA ASP A 66 -3.90 13.50 11.67
C ASP A 66 -2.70 13.52 12.64
N MET A 67 -1.54 13.12 12.13
CA MET A 67 -0.32 12.93 12.93
C MET A 67 0.43 14.25 13.25
N GLY A 68 -0.11 15.40 12.84
CA GLY A 68 0.50 16.71 13.03
C GLY A 68 1.68 17.00 12.08
N PRO A 69 2.42 18.11 12.28
CA PRO A 69 3.50 18.51 11.38
C PRO A 69 4.77 17.67 11.56
N LEU A 70 5.59 17.61 10.51
CA LEU A 70 6.89 16.95 10.53
C LEU A 70 7.78 17.61 11.59
N ARG A 71 8.31 16.81 12.51
CA ARG A 71 9.10 17.30 13.65
C ARG A 71 10.61 17.29 13.39
N TYR A 72 11.07 16.57 12.36
CA TYR A 72 12.49 16.30 12.12
C TYR A 72 12.83 16.38 10.63
N ASP A 73 14.05 16.84 10.32
CA ASP A 73 14.59 16.86 8.96
C ASP A 73 14.98 15.42 8.53
N PRO A 74 14.42 14.89 7.42
CA PRO A 74 14.74 13.55 6.91
C PRO A 74 16.19 13.43 6.41
N THR A 75 16.91 14.53 6.16
CA THR A 75 18.25 14.49 5.55
C THR A 75 19.24 13.66 6.36
N ARG A 76 19.17 13.75 7.69
CA ARG A 76 20.05 12.96 8.58
C ARG A 76 19.82 11.47 8.41
N ILE A 77 18.58 11.01 8.53
CA ILE A 77 18.26 9.57 8.46
C ILE A 77 18.58 9.01 7.07
N VAL A 78 18.37 9.80 6.00
CA VAL A 78 18.76 9.41 4.64
C VAL A 78 20.26 9.14 4.57
N GLY A 79 21.11 9.99 5.15
CA GLY A 79 22.56 9.77 5.24
C GLY A 79 22.90 8.46 5.96
N GLU A 80 22.31 8.23 7.13
CA GLU A 80 22.51 7.01 7.94
C GLU A 80 22.07 5.73 7.21
N MET A 81 20.99 5.79 6.41
CA MET A 81 20.56 4.68 5.57
C MET A 81 21.52 4.42 4.39
N ARG A 82 22.13 5.45 3.81
CA ARG A 82 23.16 5.28 2.75
C ARG A 82 24.44 4.65 3.30
N GLU A 83 24.84 5.00 4.51
CA GLU A 83 25.94 4.32 5.20
C GLU A 83 25.60 2.85 5.46
N MET A 84 24.38 2.57 5.91
CA MET A 84 23.90 1.20 6.12
C MET A 84 23.83 0.39 4.81
N GLU A 85 23.40 0.99 3.70
CA GLU A 85 23.43 0.38 2.37
C GLU A 85 24.85 -0.10 2.02
N PHE A 86 25.86 0.75 2.23
CA PHE A 86 27.26 0.39 1.99
C PHE A 86 27.73 -0.77 2.88
N LEU A 87 27.38 -0.76 4.17
CA LEU A 87 27.74 -1.85 5.09
C LEU A 87 27.09 -3.17 4.68
N LEU A 88 25.80 -3.15 4.31
CA LEU A 88 25.11 -4.34 3.80
C LEU A 88 25.72 -4.85 2.49
N TYR A 89 26.17 -3.96 1.61
CA TYR A 89 26.88 -4.34 0.38
C TYR A 89 28.18 -5.10 0.69
N LEU A 90 28.95 -4.66 1.69
CA LEU A 90 30.15 -5.37 2.12
C LEU A 90 29.81 -6.73 2.75
N LEU A 91 28.74 -6.79 3.53
CA LEU A 91 28.27 -8.01 4.20
C LEU A 91 27.83 -9.09 3.21
N ILE A 92 27.24 -8.73 2.07
CA ILE A 92 26.77 -9.66 1.01
C ILE A 92 27.80 -10.72 0.66
N ARG A 93 29.08 -10.34 0.53
CA ARG A 93 30.16 -11.25 0.14
C ARG A 93 30.52 -12.28 1.20
N ARG A 94 30.21 -11.97 2.48
CA ARG A 94 30.50 -12.80 3.65
C ARG A 94 29.27 -13.59 4.12
N ALA A 95 28.10 -13.30 3.56
CA ALA A 95 26.81 -13.82 4.03
C ALA A 95 26.51 -15.28 3.61
N GLY A 96 27.31 -15.89 2.74
CA GLY A 96 27.11 -17.27 2.30
C GLY A 96 25.69 -17.52 1.79
N GLU A 97 24.99 -18.49 2.37
CA GLU A 97 23.61 -18.83 2.02
C GLU A 97 22.60 -17.70 2.26
N ALA A 98 22.88 -16.78 3.18
CA ALA A 98 22.04 -15.64 3.48
C ALA A 98 22.22 -14.46 2.50
N GLN A 99 23.14 -14.58 1.52
CA GLN A 99 23.45 -13.53 0.54
C GLN A 99 22.21 -12.90 -0.08
N ARG A 100 21.23 -13.72 -0.48
CA ARG A 100 19.99 -13.24 -1.10
C ARG A 100 19.18 -12.35 -0.15
N ASP A 101 19.07 -12.73 1.11
CA ASP A 101 18.30 -11.97 2.10
C ASP A 101 19.04 -10.70 2.53
N VAL A 102 20.37 -10.73 2.61
CA VAL A 102 21.17 -9.51 2.83
C VAL A 102 20.99 -8.53 1.67
N ASN A 103 20.97 -9.04 0.42
CA ASN A 103 20.70 -8.21 -0.74
C ASN A 103 19.30 -7.58 -0.69
N TYR A 104 18.26 -8.34 -0.37
CA TYR A 104 16.92 -7.76 -0.21
C TYR A 104 16.84 -6.73 0.91
N TRP A 105 17.54 -6.98 2.02
CA TRP A 105 17.62 -6.01 3.11
C TRP A 105 18.27 -4.69 2.64
N MET A 106 19.40 -4.79 1.94
CA MET A 106 20.08 -3.64 1.33
C MET A 106 19.18 -2.90 0.35
N ASP A 107 18.53 -3.63 -0.57
CA ASP A 107 17.62 -3.05 -1.56
C ASP A 107 16.50 -2.25 -0.88
N TYR A 108 15.91 -2.79 0.19
CA TYR A 108 14.84 -2.09 0.91
C TYR A 108 15.35 -0.86 1.68
N ILE A 109 16.55 -0.89 2.26
CA ILE A 109 17.15 0.29 2.89
C ILE A 109 17.44 1.37 1.83
N SER A 110 18.05 1.01 0.70
CA SER A 110 18.38 1.93 -0.39
C SER A 110 17.12 2.59 -0.97
N ASN A 111 16.08 1.80 -1.25
CA ASN A 111 14.81 2.31 -1.74
C ASN A 111 14.10 3.19 -0.72
N ALA A 112 14.14 2.84 0.58
CA ALA A 112 13.60 3.72 1.61
C ALA A 112 14.30 5.08 1.67
N ALA A 113 15.64 5.09 1.59
CA ALA A 113 16.42 6.31 1.56
C ALA A 113 16.10 7.18 0.34
N GLN A 114 15.97 6.56 -0.84
CA GLN A 114 15.57 7.26 -2.06
C GLN A 114 14.16 7.83 -1.94
N SER A 115 13.18 7.03 -1.51
CA SER A 115 11.80 7.47 -1.32
C SER A 115 11.69 8.64 -0.33
N LEU A 116 12.46 8.65 0.75
CA LEU A 116 12.49 9.78 1.69
C LEU A 116 13.08 11.03 1.06
N SER A 117 14.18 10.90 0.33
CA SER A 117 14.80 12.02 -0.39
C SER A 117 13.85 12.65 -1.41
N ASP A 118 13.03 11.83 -2.06
CA ASP A 118 12.08 12.27 -3.10
C ASP A 118 10.72 12.72 -2.53
N GLY A 119 10.49 12.57 -1.22
CA GLY A 119 9.23 12.92 -0.56
C GLY A 119 8.11 11.88 -0.67
N PHE A 120 8.41 10.65 -1.07
CA PHE A 120 7.47 9.52 -1.12
C PHE A 120 7.37 8.81 0.23
N TRP A 121 6.71 9.46 1.21
CA TRP A 121 6.65 9.01 2.61
C TRP A 121 6.03 7.62 2.83
N ILE A 122 4.96 7.30 2.10
CA ILE A 122 4.31 5.97 2.20
C ILE A 122 5.27 4.88 1.73
N ASP A 123 5.89 5.06 0.56
CA ASP A 123 6.83 4.08 0.00
C ASP A 123 8.03 3.87 0.92
N ALA A 124 8.57 4.94 1.49
CA ALA A 124 9.64 4.87 2.47
C ALA A 124 9.28 4.00 3.69
N LYS A 125 8.09 4.21 4.28
CA LYS A 125 7.59 3.41 5.41
C LYS A 125 7.38 1.94 5.02
N ILE A 126 6.85 1.69 3.82
CA ILE A 126 6.65 0.34 3.27
C ILE A 126 8.00 -0.37 3.10
N PHE A 127 8.99 0.28 2.50
CA PHE A 127 10.32 -0.28 2.32
C PHE A 127 11.03 -0.55 3.65
N LEU A 128 10.99 0.36 4.62
CA LEU A 128 11.54 0.09 5.96
C LEU A 128 10.80 -1.03 6.70
N SER A 129 9.48 -1.12 6.52
CA SER A 129 8.69 -2.23 7.04
C SER A 129 9.15 -3.57 6.42
N ARG A 130 9.49 -3.61 5.13
CA ARG A 130 10.08 -4.81 4.49
C ARG A 130 11.50 -5.09 4.96
N ALA A 131 12.35 -4.06 5.04
CA ALA A 131 13.71 -4.16 5.55
C ALA A 131 13.71 -4.79 6.96
N LEU A 132 12.83 -4.31 7.84
CA LEU A 132 12.68 -4.86 9.18
C LEU A 132 12.29 -6.35 9.17
N GLN A 133 11.34 -6.75 8.32
CA GLN A 133 10.95 -8.16 8.21
C GLN A 133 12.08 -9.03 7.64
N VAL A 134 12.77 -8.58 6.58
CA VAL A 134 13.86 -9.34 5.97
C VAL A 134 15.04 -9.48 6.91
N SER A 135 15.38 -8.40 7.62
CA SER A 135 16.49 -8.40 8.59
C SER A 135 16.34 -9.46 9.67
N ARG A 136 15.12 -9.92 9.95
CA ARG A 136 14.78 -10.92 10.99
C ARG A 136 14.51 -12.32 10.43
N ARG A 137 14.79 -12.57 9.15
CA ARG A 137 14.62 -13.92 8.58
C ARG A 137 15.61 -14.88 9.21
N ASN A 138 15.22 -16.16 9.31
CA ASN A 138 16.04 -17.22 9.91
C ASN A 138 17.44 -17.33 9.28
N THR A 139 17.56 -17.07 7.98
CA THR A 139 18.83 -17.01 7.24
C THR A 139 19.75 -15.89 7.74
N ILE A 140 19.21 -14.70 8.01
CA ILE A 140 19.95 -13.57 8.59
C ILE A 140 20.28 -13.82 10.06
N GLU A 141 19.33 -14.34 10.84
CA GLU A 141 19.57 -14.72 12.23
C GLU A 141 20.67 -15.79 12.35
N GLY A 142 20.75 -16.71 11.37
CA GLY A 142 21.81 -17.71 11.28
C GLY A 142 23.22 -17.10 11.16
N LEU A 143 23.37 -15.93 10.53
CA LEU A 143 24.66 -15.23 10.45
C LEU A 143 25.21 -14.84 11.82
N LYS A 144 24.36 -14.72 12.84
CA LYS A 144 24.81 -14.38 14.20
C LYS A 144 25.56 -15.50 14.90
N MET A 145 25.46 -16.73 14.38
CA MET A 145 26.23 -17.86 14.88
C MET A 145 27.70 -17.80 14.45
N ASP A 146 28.03 -17.00 13.42
CA ASP A 146 29.42 -16.71 13.05
C ASP A 146 29.99 -15.59 13.96
N PRO A 147 31.03 -15.87 14.76
CA PRO A 147 31.64 -14.89 15.67
C PRO A 147 32.17 -13.64 14.96
N SER A 148 32.50 -13.73 13.67
CA SER A 148 33.01 -12.61 12.87
C SER A 148 31.91 -11.69 12.32
N LEU A 149 30.64 -12.10 12.41
CA LEU A 149 29.49 -11.40 11.83
C LEU A 149 28.42 -11.01 12.86
N GLY A 150 28.28 -11.76 13.95
CA GLY A 150 27.13 -11.59 14.84
C GLY A 150 26.95 -10.18 15.41
N TYR A 151 28.05 -9.53 15.82
CA TYR A 151 28.00 -8.15 16.30
C TYR A 151 27.56 -7.15 15.21
N GLU A 152 28.08 -7.30 13.99
CA GLU A 152 27.76 -6.45 12.84
C GLU A 152 26.28 -6.58 12.46
N VAL A 153 25.77 -7.82 12.37
CA VAL A 153 24.37 -8.10 12.06
C VAL A 153 23.44 -7.54 13.12
N ASP A 154 23.75 -7.72 14.41
CA ASP A 154 22.95 -7.19 15.52
C ASP A 154 22.87 -5.65 15.48
N ILE A 155 23.96 -4.96 15.16
CA ILE A 155 23.96 -3.49 15.00
C ILE A 155 23.05 -3.08 13.85
N LEU A 156 23.21 -3.70 12.68
CA LEU A 156 22.45 -3.35 11.48
C LEU A 156 20.94 -3.58 11.71
N GLN A 157 20.55 -4.67 12.38
CA GLN A 157 19.15 -4.91 12.73
C GLN A 157 18.59 -3.85 13.69
N LYS A 158 19.36 -3.46 14.70
CA LYS A 158 18.97 -2.39 15.64
C LYS A 158 18.83 -1.05 14.91
N ALA A 159 19.74 -0.74 14.00
CA ALA A 159 19.67 0.45 13.16
C ALA A 159 18.40 0.43 12.28
N THR A 160 18.10 -0.69 11.61
CA THR A 160 16.87 -0.84 10.80
C THR A 160 15.60 -0.61 11.62
N LEU A 161 15.53 -1.17 12.83
CA LEU A 161 14.40 -0.94 13.74
C LEU A 161 14.32 0.53 14.16
N SER A 162 15.45 1.17 14.44
CA SER A 162 15.51 2.59 14.78
C SER A 162 15.01 3.46 13.64
N TYR A 163 15.47 3.20 12.41
CA TYR A 163 15.04 3.93 11.21
C TYR A 163 13.54 3.78 10.99
N PHE A 164 13.01 2.55 11.09
CA PHE A 164 11.58 2.32 10.96
C PHE A 164 10.79 3.11 12.00
N ARG A 165 11.17 3.05 13.28
CA ARG A 165 10.48 3.79 14.36
C ARG A 165 10.54 5.30 14.17
N GLU A 166 11.66 5.83 13.73
CA GLU A 166 11.80 7.25 13.46
C GLU A 166 10.91 7.69 12.30
N VAL A 167 10.97 6.99 11.17
CA VAL A 167 10.19 7.36 9.97
C VAL A 167 8.69 7.19 10.20
N LEU A 168 8.25 6.28 11.08
CA LEU A 168 6.84 6.21 11.48
C LEU A 168 6.33 7.53 12.10
N THR A 169 7.19 8.35 12.68
CA THR A 169 6.80 9.66 13.23
C THR A 169 6.65 10.75 12.18
N TYR A 170 7.06 10.50 10.93
CA TYR A 170 6.95 11.47 9.85
C TYR A 170 5.51 11.44 9.31
N PRO A 171 4.78 12.56 9.29
CA PRO A 171 3.38 12.55 8.92
C PRO A 171 3.21 12.24 7.44
N ILE A 172 2.19 11.44 7.13
CA ILE A 172 1.74 11.23 5.76
C ILE A 172 0.60 12.19 5.48
N VAL A 173 0.82 13.10 4.52
CA VAL A 173 -0.23 13.98 4.01
C VAL A 173 -0.69 13.44 2.67
N LEU A 174 -1.98 13.09 2.61
CA LEU A 174 -2.67 12.80 1.37
C LEU A 174 -3.62 13.97 1.10
N GLU A 175 -3.53 14.55 -0.09
CA GLU A 175 -4.44 15.61 -0.52
C GLU A 175 -5.37 15.04 -1.58
N ALA A 176 -6.68 15.23 -1.39
CA ALA A 176 -7.69 14.92 -2.37
C ALA A 176 -8.59 16.15 -2.55
N PRO A 177 -8.85 16.60 -3.79
CA PRO A 177 -9.74 17.73 -4.00
C PRO A 177 -11.16 17.41 -3.51
N GLU A 178 -11.68 18.24 -2.61
CA GLU A 178 -12.95 17.98 -1.91
C GLU A 178 -14.12 17.82 -2.89
N GLU A 179 -14.13 18.61 -3.96
CA GLU A 179 -15.14 18.59 -5.01
C GLU A 179 -15.15 17.29 -5.83
N ARG A 180 -14.13 16.44 -5.69
CA ARG A 180 -13.98 15.18 -6.43
C ARG A 180 -14.16 13.95 -5.55
N LEU A 181 -14.33 14.12 -4.24
CA LEU A 181 -14.35 13.01 -3.29
C LEU A 181 -15.46 12.00 -3.57
N ASP A 182 -16.66 12.46 -3.95
CA ASP A 182 -17.77 11.55 -4.26
C ASP A 182 -17.47 10.70 -5.49
N THR A 183 -16.91 11.29 -6.54
CA THR A 183 -16.46 10.55 -7.73
C THR A 183 -15.33 9.58 -7.40
N LEU A 184 -14.33 10.02 -6.63
CA LEU A 184 -13.22 9.16 -6.19
C LEU A 184 -13.72 7.96 -5.39
N LEU A 185 -14.69 8.17 -4.48
CA LEU A 185 -15.29 7.11 -3.68
C LEU A 185 -16.09 6.13 -4.52
N GLU A 186 -16.81 6.60 -5.54
CA GLU A 186 -17.57 5.71 -6.42
C GLU A 186 -16.63 4.84 -7.28
N ILE A 187 -15.60 5.45 -7.89
CA ILE A 187 -14.56 4.73 -8.64
C ILE A 187 -13.85 3.71 -7.74
N GLN A 188 -13.47 4.12 -6.53
CA GLN A 188 -12.81 3.24 -5.57
C GLN A 188 -13.74 2.10 -5.13
N GLY A 189 -15.03 2.37 -4.89
CA GLY A 189 -16.01 1.34 -4.55
C GLY A 189 -16.13 0.27 -5.65
N ILE A 190 -16.31 0.70 -6.90
CA ILE A 190 -16.35 -0.18 -8.07
C ILE A 190 -15.06 -1.01 -8.17
N MET A 191 -13.90 -0.36 -8.04
CA MET A 191 -12.59 -1.02 -8.08
C MET A 191 -12.46 -2.08 -6.97
N LEU A 192 -12.80 -1.75 -5.73
CA LEU A 192 -12.71 -2.66 -4.59
C LEU A 192 -13.64 -3.87 -4.76
N ASP A 193 -14.85 -3.66 -5.30
CA ASP A 193 -15.78 -4.76 -5.56
C ASP A 193 -15.25 -5.72 -6.65
N LEU A 194 -14.67 -5.18 -7.73
CA LEU A 194 -13.96 -5.98 -8.75
C LEU A 194 -12.75 -6.70 -8.16
N MET A 195 -11.98 -6.03 -7.30
CA MET A 195 -10.85 -6.65 -6.60
C MET A 195 -11.29 -7.78 -5.68
N ARG A 196 -12.44 -7.69 -5.00
CA ARG A 196 -12.96 -8.81 -4.20
C ARG A 196 -13.36 -10.00 -5.06
N ILE A 197 -13.86 -9.78 -6.28
CA ILE A 197 -14.12 -10.87 -7.24
C ILE A 197 -12.81 -11.52 -7.68
N HIS A 198 -11.79 -10.71 -8.00
CA HIS A 198 -10.51 -11.19 -8.52
C HIS A 198 -9.59 -11.82 -7.43
N TYR A 199 -9.50 -11.21 -6.26
CA TYR A 199 -8.62 -11.63 -5.15
C TYR A 199 -9.34 -12.42 -4.05
N GLY A 200 -10.67 -12.56 -4.11
CA GLY A 200 -11.48 -13.30 -3.13
C GLY A 200 -11.18 -14.80 -3.08
N GLU A 201 -11.69 -15.47 -2.03
CA GLU A 201 -11.38 -16.87 -1.71
C GLU A 201 -11.65 -17.82 -2.91
N GLY A 202 -10.58 -18.42 -3.44
CA GLY A 202 -10.61 -19.35 -4.57
C GLY A 202 -9.31 -19.30 -5.39
N GLU A 203 -8.98 -20.38 -6.12
CA GLU A 203 -7.83 -20.45 -7.03
C GLU A 203 -7.88 -19.30 -8.04
N GLY A 204 -7.04 -18.27 -7.86
CA GLY A 204 -6.70 -17.19 -8.80
C GLY A 204 -7.87 -16.61 -9.60
N GLY A 205 -8.34 -15.41 -9.27
CA GLY A 205 -9.36 -14.74 -10.08
C GLY A 205 -8.99 -14.79 -11.56
N SER A 206 -9.99 -15.00 -12.41
CA SER A 206 -9.82 -14.88 -13.85
C SER A 206 -9.01 -13.60 -14.13
N ALA A 207 -7.89 -13.74 -14.86
CA ALA A 207 -6.91 -12.68 -15.10
C ALA A 207 -7.52 -11.44 -15.79
N SER A 208 -8.77 -11.58 -16.22
CA SER A 208 -9.44 -10.73 -17.18
C SER A 208 -9.98 -9.41 -16.62
N TYR A 209 -10.26 -9.35 -15.32
CA TYR A 209 -10.73 -8.11 -14.68
C TYR A 209 -9.59 -7.26 -14.10
N LEU A 210 -8.37 -7.81 -14.06
CA LEU A 210 -7.19 -7.13 -13.55
C LEU A 210 -6.92 -5.84 -14.33
N ARG A 211 -7.20 -5.83 -15.64
CA ARG A 211 -6.99 -4.64 -16.47
C ARG A 211 -7.95 -3.50 -16.13
N ALA A 212 -9.22 -3.80 -15.90
CA ALA A 212 -10.20 -2.80 -15.45
C ALA A 212 -9.81 -2.25 -14.07
N ILE A 213 -9.40 -3.12 -13.13
CA ILE A 213 -8.89 -2.70 -11.80
C ILE A 213 -7.71 -1.75 -11.95
N HIS A 214 -6.72 -2.06 -12.80
CA HIS A 214 -5.57 -1.18 -13.04
C HIS A 214 -5.95 0.16 -13.65
N ILE A 215 -6.92 0.20 -14.58
CA ILE A 215 -7.42 1.44 -15.16
C ILE A 215 -8.08 2.31 -14.07
N LEU A 216 -8.94 1.73 -13.24
CA LEU A 216 -9.61 2.46 -12.16
C LEU A 216 -8.61 2.94 -11.09
N SER A 217 -7.62 2.13 -10.72
CA SER A 217 -6.55 2.54 -9.78
C SER A 217 -5.72 3.69 -10.36
N ALA A 218 -5.35 3.63 -11.65
CA ALA A 218 -4.66 4.72 -12.33
C ALA A 218 -5.50 5.99 -12.40
N LEU A 219 -6.81 5.86 -12.65
CA LEU A 219 -7.74 6.98 -12.69
C LEU A 219 -7.85 7.66 -11.32
N ILE A 220 -7.97 6.90 -10.23
CA ILE A 220 -7.94 7.45 -8.86
C ILE A 220 -6.68 8.30 -8.65
N ARG A 221 -5.50 7.76 -8.98
CA ARG A 221 -4.23 8.49 -8.85
C ARG A 221 -4.18 9.77 -9.69
N ARG A 222 -4.73 9.74 -10.91
CA ARG A 222 -4.83 10.93 -11.77
C ARG A 222 -5.75 11.98 -11.17
N LEU A 223 -6.92 11.59 -10.66
CA LEU A 223 -7.90 12.51 -10.10
C LEU A 223 -7.46 13.16 -8.78
N LEU A 224 -6.57 12.51 -8.03
CA LEU A 224 -5.87 13.12 -6.90
C LEU A 224 -4.91 14.25 -7.32
N ASN A 225 -4.41 14.23 -8.56
CA ASN A 225 -3.56 15.29 -9.06
C ASN A 225 -4.41 16.49 -9.52
N PRO A 226 -4.18 17.70 -8.97
CA PRO A 226 -4.98 18.89 -9.28
C PRO A 226 -5.02 19.26 -10.77
N ARG A 227 -4.02 18.83 -11.55
CA ARG A 227 -3.92 19.11 -13.01
C ARG A 227 -4.96 18.38 -13.85
N PHE A 228 -5.57 17.30 -13.33
CA PHE A 228 -6.61 16.56 -14.03
C PHE A 228 -7.99 17.04 -13.60
N THR A 229 -8.96 16.89 -14.48
CA THR A 229 -10.35 17.25 -14.25
C THR A 229 -11.24 16.00 -14.23
N LEU A 230 -12.49 16.17 -13.80
CA LEU A 230 -13.49 15.10 -13.85
C LEU A 230 -13.86 14.72 -15.29
N GLU A 231 -13.72 15.63 -16.27
CA GLU A 231 -13.96 15.32 -17.67
C GLU A 231 -12.92 14.34 -18.23
N ASP A 232 -11.66 14.45 -17.77
CA ASP A 232 -10.57 13.55 -18.16
C ASP A 232 -10.84 12.10 -17.73
N ALA A 233 -11.68 11.89 -16.72
CA ALA A 233 -12.06 10.56 -16.24
C ALA A 233 -12.91 9.78 -17.26
N LYS A 234 -13.63 10.45 -18.16
CA LYS A 234 -14.57 9.81 -19.08
C LYS A 234 -13.91 8.78 -19.99
N ALA A 235 -12.71 9.08 -20.49
CA ALA A 235 -11.98 8.17 -21.39
C ALA A 235 -11.57 6.88 -20.66
N ASP A 236 -11.02 7.02 -19.45
CA ASP A 236 -10.58 5.88 -18.63
C ASP A 236 -11.77 5.04 -18.15
N LEU A 237 -12.90 5.66 -17.79
CA LEU A 237 -14.13 4.95 -17.41
C LEU A 237 -14.74 4.18 -18.59
N LYS A 238 -14.80 4.76 -19.79
CA LYS A 238 -15.23 4.05 -21.02
C LYS A 238 -14.33 2.87 -21.32
N LEU A 239 -13.00 3.06 -21.21
CA LEU A 239 -12.05 1.98 -21.42
C LEU A 239 -12.24 0.85 -20.39
N ALA A 240 -12.44 1.18 -19.11
CA ALA A 240 -12.73 0.19 -18.08
C ALA A 240 -14.00 -0.61 -18.40
N LEU A 241 -15.06 0.06 -18.87
CA LEU A 241 -16.32 -0.57 -19.27
C LEU A 241 -16.14 -1.54 -20.46
N GLU A 242 -15.41 -1.14 -21.50
CA GLU A 242 -15.07 -1.99 -22.65
C GLU A 242 -14.34 -3.27 -22.20
N TYR A 243 -13.39 -3.15 -21.25
CA TYR A 243 -12.70 -4.32 -20.70
C TYR A 243 -13.64 -5.23 -19.90
N LEU A 244 -14.56 -4.68 -19.10
CA LEU A 244 -15.53 -5.51 -18.37
C LEU A 244 -16.50 -6.23 -19.32
N GLU A 245 -16.88 -5.59 -20.43
CA GLU A 245 -17.72 -6.18 -21.48
C GLU A 245 -17.06 -7.34 -22.19
N ALA A 246 -15.86 -7.09 -22.72
CA ALA A 246 -15.12 -8.08 -23.49
C ALA A 246 -14.86 -9.36 -22.69
N ASN A 247 -14.70 -9.23 -21.38
CA ASN A 247 -14.28 -10.32 -20.50
C ASN A 247 -15.40 -10.88 -19.60
N LEU A 248 -16.66 -10.51 -19.82
CA LEU A 248 -17.79 -10.99 -19.00
C LEU A 248 -17.96 -12.53 -19.08
N HIS A 249 -17.62 -13.11 -20.22
CA HIS A 249 -17.72 -14.54 -20.47
C HIS A 249 -16.76 -15.37 -19.61
N GLU A 250 -15.67 -14.76 -19.11
CA GLU A 250 -14.60 -15.40 -18.34
C GLU A 250 -14.86 -15.41 -16.81
N ALA A 251 -16.05 -15.00 -16.39
CA ALA A 251 -16.49 -15.07 -15.00
C ALA A 251 -16.70 -16.54 -14.56
N ARG A 252 -16.42 -16.84 -13.29
CA ARG A 252 -16.42 -18.22 -12.75
C ARG A 252 -17.81 -18.83 -12.60
N GLY A 253 -18.86 -18.01 -12.68
CA GLY A 253 -20.25 -18.43 -12.54
C GLY A 253 -21.19 -17.26 -12.74
N GLU A 254 -22.51 -17.53 -12.69
CA GLU A 254 -23.52 -16.49 -12.91
C GLU A 254 -23.51 -15.43 -11.81
N GLU A 255 -23.20 -15.80 -10.57
CA GLU A 255 -23.07 -14.85 -9.46
C GLU A 255 -21.98 -13.80 -9.71
N ASP A 256 -20.79 -14.23 -10.16
CA ASP A 256 -19.72 -13.30 -10.53
C ASP A 256 -20.13 -12.43 -11.72
N ARG A 257 -20.83 -13.01 -12.72
CA ARG A 257 -21.35 -12.23 -13.86
C ARG A 257 -22.32 -11.16 -13.42
N ASP A 258 -23.24 -11.47 -12.52
CA ASP A 258 -24.21 -10.51 -12.00
C ASP A 258 -23.52 -9.38 -11.25
N ARG A 259 -22.54 -9.71 -10.40
CA ARG A 259 -21.73 -8.70 -9.70
C ARG A 259 -20.93 -7.82 -10.67
N ILE A 260 -20.40 -8.38 -11.75
CA ILE A 260 -19.70 -7.60 -12.80
C ILE A 260 -20.68 -6.71 -13.57
N ARG A 261 -21.87 -7.22 -13.92
CA ARG A 261 -22.93 -6.41 -14.57
C ARG A 261 -23.36 -5.24 -13.69
N GLU A 262 -23.46 -5.46 -12.38
CA GLU A 262 -23.71 -4.39 -11.42
C GLU A 262 -22.61 -3.32 -11.46
N GLN A 263 -21.33 -3.73 -11.44
CA GLN A 263 -20.21 -2.79 -11.54
C GLN A 263 -20.21 -2.02 -12.85
N ARG A 264 -20.57 -2.66 -13.97
CA ARG A 264 -20.75 -1.97 -15.26
C ARG A 264 -21.85 -0.91 -15.19
N SER A 265 -23.02 -1.25 -14.64
CA SER A 265 -24.12 -0.29 -14.48
C SER A 265 -23.74 0.91 -13.61
N ARG A 266 -22.89 0.71 -12.60
CA ARG A 266 -22.35 1.81 -11.78
C ARG A 266 -21.40 2.71 -12.58
N ILE A 267 -20.54 2.15 -13.42
CA ILE A 267 -19.68 2.94 -14.33
C ILE A 267 -20.53 3.75 -15.33
N GLU A 268 -21.59 3.15 -15.90
CA GLU A 268 -22.51 3.86 -16.83
C GLU A 268 -23.17 5.05 -16.15
N LYS A 269 -23.75 4.85 -14.96
CA LYS A 269 -24.35 5.93 -14.16
C LYS A 269 -23.34 7.03 -13.80
N LEU A 270 -22.10 6.63 -13.50
CA LEU A 270 -21.03 7.60 -13.23
C LEU A 270 -20.66 8.40 -14.49
N LEU A 271 -20.61 7.77 -15.66
CA LEU A 271 -20.38 8.48 -16.92
C LEU A 271 -21.50 9.49 -17.23
N GLU A 272 -22.75 9.16 -16.92
CA GLU A 272 -23.91 10.04 -17.08
C GLU A 272 -23.91 11.22 -16.10
N SER A 273 -23.33 11.08 -14.90
CA SER A 273 -23.26 12.17 -13.93
C SER A 273 -22.09 13.13 -14.14
N LEU A 274 -21.12 12.75 -14.98
CA LEU A 274 -19.96 13.56 -15.35
C LEU A 274 -20.22 14.50 -16.54
N THR A 275 -21.42 14.53 -17.12
CA THR A 275 -21.86 15.47 -18.17
C THR A 275 -22.43 16.75 -17.60
#